data_AF-A0A834DGH3-F1
#
_entry.id   AF-A0A834DGH3-F1
#
_cell.length_a   1.000
_cell.length_b   1.000
_cell.length_c   1.000
_cell.angle_alpha   90.00
_cell.angle_beta   90.00
_cell.angle_gamma   90.00
#
_symmetry.space_group_name_H-M   'P 1'
#
loop_
_entity.id
_entity.type
_entity.pdbx_description
1 polymer ?
#
loop_
_entity_poly.entity_id
_entity_poly.type
_entity_poly.pdbx_seq_one_letter_code
_entity_poly.pdbx_strand_id
1 'polypeptide(L)'
;MGPHLCLYRAALLPGSLLFLLLLSDPALPTGRPPPVVLGDNNRIPVISPLKIREQQRSAVSTSWLLPYNYTWSPEKVFVHTPTANYTLRDYQRFFQDIGFEDGWLMRQDTEGLVEATVPPGVQLHCLYGTGVPTPDSFYYESFPDRDPKIYFGDGDGTVNLESALQCQTWCNRQEHPVALQALPGSEHIEMLANASTLTYLKRVLLGP
;
A
#
# COMPACT_ATOMS: atom_id res chain seq x y z
N MET A 1 -1.03 -15.71 -23.43
CA MET A 1 -2.30 -15.40 -22.75
C MET A 1 -2.08 -15.60 -21.26
N GLY A 2 -1.54 -14.59 -20.59
CA GLY A 2 -1.28 -14.63 -19.14
C GLY A 2 -2.50 -14.10 -18.38
N PRO A 3 -2.86 -14.67 -17.23
CA PRO A 3 -3.98 -14.18 -16.44
C PRO A 3 -3.63 -12.80 -15.87
N HIS A 4 -4.48 -11.80 -16.15
CA HIS A 4 -4.44 -10.50 -15.49
C HIS A 4 -4.76 -10.68 -14.00
N LEU A 5 -3.74 -10.68 -13.13
CA LEU A 5 -3.93 -10.47 -11.70
C LEU A 5 -4.03 -8.96 -11.43
N CYS A 6 -5.25 -8.45 -11.29
CA CYS A 6 -5.51 -7.15 -10.70
C CYS A 6 -5.34 -7.29 -9.18
N LEU A 7 -4.32 -6.67 -8.56
CA LEU A 7 -4.15 -6.68 -7.10
C LEU A 7 -5.13 -5.76 -6.35
N TYR A 8 -6.07 -5.09 -7.04
CA TYR A 8 -7.30 -4.66 -6.39
C TYR A 8 -8.21 -5.88 -6.33
N ARG A 9 -8.44 -6.45 -5.14
CA ARG A 9 -9.48 -7.48 -4.98
C ARG A 9 -10.85 -6.81 -5.03
N ALA A 10 -11.23 -6.40 -6.24
CA ALA A 10 -12.52 -5.90 -6.61
C ALA A 10 -13.53 -7.05 -6.55
N ALA A 11 -14.42 -7.03 -5.55
CA ALA A 11 -15.63 -7.82 -5.62
C ALA A 11 -16.65 -7.01 -6.43
N LEU A 12 -16.86 -7.40 -7.70
CA LEU A 12 -18.05 -6.99 -8.45
C LEU A 12 -19.24 -7.72 -7.85
N LEU A 13 -20.05 -6.99 -7.08
CA LEU A 13 -21.30 -7.50 -6.55
C LEU A 13 -22.42 -7.35 -7.62
N PRO A 14 -23.51 -8.13 -7.53
CA PRO A 14 -24.64 -7.99 -8.44
C PRO A 14 -25.13 -6.54 -8.48
N GLY A 15 -25.25 -5.95 -9.68
CA GLY A 15 -25.72 -4.57 -9.86
C GLY A 15 -24.63 -3.52 -10.12
N SER A 16 -23.48 -3.89 -10.68
CA SER A 16 -22.40 -2.95 -11.03
C SER A 16 -21.81 -2.20 -9.83
N LEU A 17 -21.88 -2.82 -8.65
CA LEU A 17 -21.34 -2.25 -7.42
C LEU A 17 -19.91 -2.74 -7.23
N LEU A 18 -18.96 -1.80 -7.16
CA LEU A 18 -17.57 -2.10 -6.91
C LEU A 18 -17.23 -1.77 -5.47
N PHE A 19 -16.95 -2.81 -4.69
CA PHE A 19 -16.41 -2.65 -3.35
C PHE A 19 -14.88 -2.61 -3.46
N LEU A 20 -14.28 -1.43 -3.35
CA LEU A 20 -12.86 -1.32 -3.06
C LEU A 20 -12.71 -1.20 -1.54
N LEU A 21 -12.42 -2.34 -0.90
CA LEU A 21 -11.50 -2.26 0.21
C LEU A 21 -10.18 -1.80 -0.42
N LEU A 22 -9.82 -0.55 -0.19
CA LEU A 22 -8.53 -0.03 -0.59
C LEU A 22 -7.49 -0.74 0.28
N LEU A 23 -7.10 -1.93 -0.15
CA LEU A 23 -5.79 -2.52 0.13
C LEU A 23 -4.76 -1.79 -0.74
N SER A 24 -4.85 -0.45 -0.79
CA SER A 24 -3.97 0.41 -1.58
C SER A 24 -2.56 0.28 -1.02
N ASP A 25 -1.61 -0.09 -1.88
CA ASP A 25 -0.17 -0.18 -1.64
C ASP A 25 0.23 -0.95 -0.34
N PRO A 26 0.84 -2.16 -0.42
CA PRO A 26 1.53 -2.77 0.69
C PRO A 26 2.79 -1.94 0.96
N ALA A 27 2.61 -0.87 1.70
CA ALA A 27 3.58 -0.52 2.70
C ALA A 27 3.20 -1.32 3.96
N LEU A 28 3.96 -2.38 4.22
CA LEU A 28 4.40 -2.78 5.56
C LEU A 28 3.36 -2.97 6.67
N PRO A 29 3.11 -4.21 7.11
CA PRO A 29 2.41 -4.46 8.36
C PRO A 29 3.06 -3.70 9.53
N THR A 30 2.23 -3.29 10.48
CA THR A 30 2.55 -2.44 11.64
C THR A 30 3.99 -2.53 12.17
N GLY A 31 4.73 -1.43 11.96
CA GLY A 31 6.06 -1.20 12.54
C GLY A 31 7.19 -2.00 11.94
N ARG A 32 7.27 -2.06 10.60
CA ARG A 32 8.29 -2.85 9.90
C ARG A 32 8.98 -2.09 8.76
N PRO A 33 10.22 -2.47 8.38
CA PRO A 33 10.96 -1.87 7.26
C PRO A 33 10.55 -2.42 5.89
N PRO A 34 10.63 -1.63 4.79
CA PRO A 34 10.19 -2.05 3.45
C PRO A 34 10.66 -3.45 3.08
N PRO A 35 9.81 -4.35 2.55
CA PRO A 35 10.20 -5.74 2.31
C PRO A 35 11.35 -5.84 1.29
N VAL A 36 11.45 -4.83 0.42
CA VAL A 36 12.54 -4.67 -0.55
C VAL A 36 13.90 -4.40 0.12
N VAL A 37 13.95 -3.76 1.30
CA VAL A 37 15.21 -3.39 1.96
C VAL A 37 15.72 -4.50 2.87
N LEU A 38 14.95 -4.89 3.89
CA LEU A 38 15.41 -5.86 4.91
C LEU A 38 14.68 -7.20 4.87
N GLY A 39 13.54 -7.24 4.17
CA GLY A 39 12.57 -8.31 4.29
C GLY A 39 11.73 -8.22 5.57
N ASP A 40 10.51 -8.70 5.50
CA ASP A 40 9.54 -8.72 6.58
C ASP A 40 9.16 -10.16 6.93
N ASN A 41 9.50 -10.62 8.13
CA ASN A 41 9.21 -11.97 8.59
C ASN A 41 7.87 -12.12 9.32
N ASN A 42 6.99 -11.13 9.31
CA ASN A 42 5.69 -11.18 9.98
C ASN A 42 5.73 -11.44 11.50
N ARG A 43 6.83 -11.08 12.17
CA ARG A 43 7.11 -11.47 13.56
C ARG A 43 7.09 -12.99 13.77
N ILE A 44 7.36 -13.76 12.71
CA ILE A 44 7.55 -15.20 12.76
C ILE A 44 9.03 -15.43 13.11
N PRO A 45 9.37 -15.69 14.38
CA PRO A 45 10.75 -15.60 14.87
C PRO A 45 11.69 -16.65 14.26
N VAL A 46 11.13 -17.73 13.69
CA VAL A 46 11.89 -18.80 13.02
C VAL A 46 12.38 -18.41 11.62
N ILE A 47 11.85 -17.32 11.04
CA ILE A 47 12.23 -16.83 9.71
C ILE A 47 13.13 -15.61 9.83
N SER A 48 14.34 -15.69 9.28
CA SER A 48 15.25 -14.55 9.18
C SER A 48 14.69 -13.51 8.18
N PRO A 49 14.63 -12.22 8.54
CA PRO A 49 14.23 -11.13 7.63
C PRO A 49 15.02 -11.14 6.32
N LEU A 50 16.35 -11.30 6.41
CA LEU A 50 17.23 -11.33 5.23
C LEU A 50 16.98 -12.54 4.33
N LYS A 51 16.53 -13.68 4.88
CA LYS A 51 16.16 -14.85 4.07
C LYS A 51 14.83 -14.67 3.37
N ILE A 52 13.82 -14.14 4.06
CA ILE A 52 12.50 -13.91 3.44
C ILE A 52 12.54 -12.77 2.41
N ARG A 53 13.50 -11.83 2.57
CA ARG A 53 13.76 -10.74 1.62
C ARG A 53 13.93 -11.24 0.18
N GLU A 54 14.64 -12.35 -0.04
CA GLU A 54 14.82 -12.91 -1.39
C GLU A 54 13.48 -13.23 -2.05
N GLN A 55 12.59 -13.91 -1.31
CA GLN A 55 11.25 -14.21 -1.79
C GLN A 55 10.43 -12.94 -2.01
N GLN A 56 10.48 -11.98 -1.08
CA GLN A 56 9.70 -10.74 -1.17
C GLN A 56 10.15 -9.85 -2.32
N ARG A 57 11.46 -9.79 -2.61
CA ARG A 57 12.03 -9.10 -3.77
C ARG A 57 11.61 -9.77 -5.08
N SER A 58 11.54 -11.10 -5.12
CA SER A 58 11.13 -11.83 -6.32
C SER A 58 9.67 -11.59 -6.74
N ALA A 59 8.82 -11.15 -5.81
CA ALA A 59 7.43 -10.82 -6.09
C ALA A 59 7.32 -9.42 -6.71
N VAL A 60 7.01 -9.36 -8.02
CA VAL A 60 6.82 -8.11 -8.79
C VAL A 60 5.86 -7.14 -8.11
N SER A 61 4.82 -7.65 -7.44
CA SER A 61 3.87 -6.84 -6.67
C SER A 61 4.54 -5.93 -5.64
N THR A 62 5.65 -6.37 -5.03
CA THR A 62 6.37 -5.58 -4.03
C THR A 62 6.94 -4.29 -4.62
N SER A 63 7.55 -4.36 -5.82
CA SER A 63 8.07 -3.17 -6.51
C SER A 63 6.95 -2.34 -7.13
N TRP A 64 5.90 -3.00 -7.64
CA TRP A 64 4.74 -2.31 -8.21
C TRP A 64 4.11 -1.35 -7.22
N LEU A 65 4.06 -1.71 -5.95
CA LEU A 65 3.30 -0.96 -4.95
C LEU A 65 4.16 -0.02 -4.10
N LEU A 66 5.33 0.36 -4.62
CA LEU A 66 6.11 1.48 -4.09
C LEU A 66 5.34 2.80 -4.25
N PRO A 67 5.57 3.79 -3.36
CA PRO A 67 4.87 5.08 -3.39
C PRO A 67 4.82 5.77 -4.75
N TYR A 68 3.68 6.38 -5.07
CA TYR A 68 3.46 7.10 -6.31
C TYR A 68 3.35 8.61 -6.12
N ASN A 69 3.73 9.36 -7.15
CA ASN A 69 3.72 10.82 -7.15
C ASN A 69 2.32 11.46 -7.19
N TYR A 70 1.28 10.69 -7.52
CA TYR A 70 -0.11 11.15 -7.50
C TYR A 70 -0.70 11.14 -6.08
N THR A 71 -0.02 10.51 -5.12
CA THR A 71 -0.39 10.46 -3.70
C THR A 71 0.62 11.20 -2.84
N TRP A 72 1.91 10.94 -3.06
CA TRP A 72 2.99 11.45 -2.22
C TRP A 72 3.75 12.59 -2.87
N SER A 73 4.17 13.57 -2.07
CA SER A 73 5.09 14.62 -2.53
C SER A 73 6.38 13.97 -3.05
N PRO A 74 6.86 14.36 -4.24
CA PRO A 74 8.15 13.90 -4.75
C PRO A 74 9.35 14.28 -3.89
N GLU A 75 9.19 15.23 -2.96
CA GLU A 75 10.22 15.71 -2.04
C GLU A 75 10.18 14.96 -0.69
N LYS A 76 9.17 14.10 -0.46
CA LYS A 76 9.10 13.28 0.75
C LYS A 76 10.24 12.27 0.75
N VAL A 77 11.03 12.30 1.82
CA VAL A 77 12.07 11.30 2.09
C VAL A 77 11.45 10.10 2.77
N PHE A 78 11.50 8.93 2.12
CA PHE A 78 11.01 7.68 2.68
C PHE A 78 12.09 6.92 3.43
N VAL A 79 13.33 6.95 2.91
CA VAL A 79 14.48 6.29 3.52
C VAL A 79 15.59 7.31 3.73
N HIS A 80 16.04 7.43 4.97
CA HIS A 80 17.16 8.25 5.40
C HIS A 80 18.31 7.35 5.88
N THR A 81 19.53 7.69 5.50
CA THR A 81 20.77 7.03 5.91
C THR A 81 21.83 8.09 6.21
N PRO A 82 22.96 7.77 6.87
CA PRO A 82 24.05 8.71 7.10
C PRO A 82 24.62 9.36 5.83
N THR A 83 24.48 8.73 4.67
CA THR A 83 25.13 9.15 3.42
C THR A 83 24.16 9.52 2.30
N ALA A 84 22.87 9.20 2.43
CA ALA A 84 21.88 9.38 1.37
C ALA A 84 20.44 9.50 1.91
N ASN A 85 19.63 10.23 1.16
CA ASN A 85 18.17 10.28 1.28
C ASN A 85 17.57 9.70 0.00
N TYR A 86 16.50 8.91 0.15
CA TYR A 86 15.75 8.37 -0.98
C TYR A 86 14.31 8.86 -0.93
N THR A 87 13.93 9.55 -1.99
CA THR A 87 12.56 9.94 -2.33
C THR A 87 12.01 8.99 -3.40
N LEU A 88 10.75 9.19 -3.81
CA LEU A 88 10.19 8.47 -4.96
C LEU A 88 10.88 8.79 -6.30
N ARG A 89 11.67 9.86 -6.38
CA ARG A 89 12.46 10.18 -7.58
C ARG A 89 13.77 9.39 -7.65
N ASP A 90 14.16 8.74 -6.56
CA ASP A 90 15.46 8.08 -6.41
C ASP A 90 15.39 6.56 -6.59
N TYR A 91 14.28 5.99 -7.08
CA TYR A 91 14.08 4.53 -7.12
C TYR A 91 15.17 3.78 -7.87
N GLN A 92 15.64 4.28 -9.01
CA GLN A 92 16.73 3.64 -9.76
C GLN A 92 17.99 3.52 -8.90
N ARG A 93 18.40 4.63 -8.25
CA ARG A 93 19.55 4.65 -7.34
C ARG A 93 19.32 3.76 -6.12
N PHE A 94 18.13 3.82 -5.54
CA PHE A 94 17.76 3.00 -4.39
C PHE A 94 17.91 1.50 -4.69
N PHE A 95 17.40 1.03 -5.83
CA PHE A 95 17.51 -0.37 -6.24
C PHE A 95 18.97 -0.80 -6.50
N GLN A 96 19.80 0.10 -7.03
CA GLN A 96 21.25 -0.12 -7.15
C GLN A 96 21.92 -0.24 -5.77
N ASP A 97 21.66 0.71 -4.87
CA ASP A 97 22.30 0.82 -3.55
C ASP A 97 21.92 -0.36 -2.61
N ILE A 98 20.81 -1.06 -2.87
CA ILE A 98 20.42 -2.30 -2.14
C ILE A 98 20.83 -3.61 -2.83
N GLY A 99 21.52 -3.52 -3.98
CA GLY A 99 21.93 -4.67 -4.79
C GLY A 99 20.75 -5.46 -5.37
N PHE A 100 19.69 -4.79 -5.84
CA PHE A 100 18.51 -5.41 -6.42
C PHE A 100 18.01 -4.64 -7.66
N GLU A 101 18.84 -4.55 -8.69
CA GLU A 101 18.55 -3.79 -9.92
C GLU A 101 17.33 -4.30 -10.69
N ASP A 102 17.04 -5.60 -10.65
CA ASP A 102 15.83 -6.18 -11.24
C ASP A 102 14.55 -5.53 -10.67
N GLY A 103 14.58 -5.08 -9.42
CA GLY A 103 13.45 -4.37 -8.80
C GLY A 103 13.12 -3.05 -9.49
N TRP A 104 14.12 -2.36 -10.05
CA TRP A 104 13.90 -1.17 -10.87
C TRP A 104 13.22 -1.53 -12.19
N LEU A 105 13.64 -2.60 -12.86
CA LEU A 105 12.99 -3.10 -14.07
C LEU A 105 11.52 -3.49 -13.81
N MET A 106 11.27 -4.22 -12.71
CA MET A 106 9.90 -4.55 -12.27
C MET A 106 9.05 -3.30 -12.02
N ARG A 107 9.63 -2.24 -11.44
CA ARG A 107 8.93 -0.97 -11.23
C ARG A 107 8.57 -0.31 -12.56
N GLN A 108 9.52 -0.24 -13.50
CA GLN A 108 9.27 0.33 -14.83
C GLN A 108 8.17 -0.43 -15.60
N ASP A 109 8.15 -1.77 -15.48
CA ASP A 109 7.13 -2.60 -16.12
C ASP A 109 5.72 -2.37 -15.57
N THR A 110 5.61 -1.90 -14.32
CA THR A 110 4.35 -1.93 -13.57
C THR A 110 3.78 -0.56 -13.21
N GLU A 111 4.60 0.49 -13.14
CA GLU A 111 4.16 1.82 -12.67
C GLU A 111 3.11 2.48 -13.57
N GLY A 112 3.06 2.10 -14.84
CA GLY A 112 2.08 2.59 -15.81
C GLY A 112 0.82 1.73 -15.94
N LEU A 113 0.67 0.64 -15.18
CA LEU A 113 -0.46 -0.28 -15.34
C LEU A 113 -1.79 0.29 -14.85
N VAL A 114 -1.75 1.23 -13.90
CA VAL A 114 -2.95 1.86 -13.32
C VAL A 114 -2.85 3.36 -13.52
N GLU A 115 -3.80 3.90 -14.27
CA GLU A 115 -3.92 5.34 -14.42
C GLU A 115 -4.71 5.92 -13.23
N ALA A 116 -4.00 6.36 -12.19
CA ALA A 116 -4.61 6.81 -10.93
C ALA A 116 -5.60 7.99 -11.08
N THR A 117 -5.52 8.74 -12.19
CA THR A 117 -6.44 9.83 -12.50
C THR A 117 -7.78 9.38 -13.07
N VAL A 118 -7.87 8.16 -13.60
CA VAL A 118 -9.07 7.62 -14.22
C VAL A 118 -9.94 6.93 -13.16
N PRO A 119 -11.16 7.45 -12.90
CA PRO A 119 -12.06 6.83 -11.95
C PRO A 119 -12.68 5.55 -12.54
N PRO A 120 -13.14 4.60 -11.70
CA PRO A 120 -13.63 3.30 -12.17
C PRO A 120 -14.96 3.35 -12.92
N GLY A 121 -15.71 4.46 -12.86
CA GLY A 121 -16.93 4.66 -13.64
C GLY A 121 -18.14 3.86 -13.14
N VAL A 122 -18.10 3.43 -11.88
CA VAL A 122 -19.14 2.64 -11.20
C VAL A 122 -19.34 3.15 -9.77
N GLN A 123 -20.43 2.77 -9.12
CA GLN A 123 -20.65 3.14 -7.72
C GLN A 123 -19.55 2.52 -6.84
N LEU A 124 -18.89 3.37 -6.05
CA LEU A 124 -17.71 3.02 -5.28
C LEU A 124 -17.96 3.26 -3.79
N HIS A 125 -17.60 2.28 -2.97
CA HIS A 125 -17.56 2.40 -1.51
C HIS A 125 -16.12 2.20 -1.04
N CYS A 126 -15.48 3.26 -0.55
CA CYS A 126 -14.13 3.24 0.00
C CYS A 126 -14.17 3.13 1.52
N LEU A 127 -13.78 1.98 2.04
CA LEU A 127 -13.60 1.78 3.48
C LEU A 127 -12.10 1.80 3.78
N TYR A 128 -11.70 2.56 4.80
CA TYR A 128 -10.30 2.71 5.18
C TYR A 128 -10.13 2.89 6.69
N GLY A 129 -9.09 2.27 7.26
CA GLY A 129 -8.75 2.42 8.68
C GLY A 129 -8.05 3.75 8.96
N THR A 130 -8.23 4.26 10.19
CA THR A 130 -7.54 5.44 10.71
C THR A 130 -7.15 5.25 12.17
N GLY A 131 -6.23 6.05 12.68
CA GLY A 131 -5.81 6.03 14.09
C GLY A 131 -4.92 4.85 14.49
N VAL A 132 -4.43 4.05 13.53
CA VAL A 132 -3.48 2.96 13.79
C VAL A 132 -2.08 3.40 13.33
N PRO A 133 -1.06 3.37 14.21
CA PRO A 133 0.30 3.76 13.84
C PRO A 133 0.82 2.98 12.63
N THR A 134 1.08 3.70 11.53
CA THR A 134 1.43 3.10 10.23
C THR A 134 2.83 3.55 9.81
N PRO A 135 3.74 2.65 9.39
CA PRO A 135 5.09 3.05 8.95
C PRO A 135 5.03 4.12 7.84
N ASP A 136 5.77 5.20 8.04
CA ASP A 136 5.78 6.37 7.15
C ASP A 136 7.17 6.62 6.52
N SER A 137 8.22 6.49 7.33
CA SER A 137 9.61 6.68 6.90
C SER A 137 10.60 5.93 7.79
N PHE A 138 11.80 5.70 7.26
CA PHE A 138 12.80 4.80 7.84
C PHE A 138 14.15 5.49 7.94
N TYR A 139 14.80 5.38 9.10
CA TYR A 139 16.19 5.77 9.28
C TYR A 139 17.07 4.54 9.52
N TYR A 140 18.00 4.30 8.61
CA TYR A 140 18.98 3.22 8.72
C TYR A 140 20.31 3.78 9.20
N GLU A 141 20.75 3.39 10.41
CA GLU A 141 22.13 3.65 10.85
C GLU A 141 23.14 2.86 10.01
N SER A 142 22.77 1.65 9.57
CA SER A 142 23.55 0.80 8.68
C SER A 142 22.63 0.21 7.62
N PHE A 143 22.82 0.62 6.37
CA PHE A 143 21.96 0.28 5.23
C PHE A 143 22.66 -0.74 4.30
N PRO A 144 21.97 -1.73 3.71
CA PRO A 144 20.54 -2.05 3.84
C PRO A 144 20.22 -3.22 4.80
N ASP A 145 21.23 -3.85 5.40
CA ASP A 145 21.09 -5.17 6.06
C ASP A 145 20.81 -5.13 7.59
N ARG A 146 20.51 -3.95 8.16
CA ARG A 146 20.10 -3.80 9.57
C ARG A 146 18.70 -3.20 9.69
N ASP A 147 18.02 -3.49 10.79
CA ASP A 147 16.75 -2.88 11.13
C ASP A 147 16.88 -1.35 11.23
N PRO A 148 15.97 -0.58 10.61
CA PRO A 148 15.93 0.86 10.78
C PRO A 148 15.16 1.26 12.04
N LYS A 149 15.32 2.52 12.42
CA LYS A 149 14.32 3.23 13.21
C LYS A 149 13.15 3.60 12.31
N ILE A 150 11.94 3.34 12.79
CA ILE A 150 10.69 3.56 12.04
C ILE A 150 9.99 4.80 12.60
N TYR A 151 9.57 5.67 11.70
CA TYR A 151 8.69 6.80 11.98
C TYR A 151 7.29 6.46 11.51
N PHE A 152 6.29 6.82 12.31
CA PHE A 152 4.90 6.42 12.10
C PHE A 152 4.03 7.62 11.76
N GLY A 153 3.15 7.43 10.78
CA GLY A 153 2.04 8.31 10.46
C GLY A 153 0.69 7.66 10.79
N ASP A 154 -0.38 8.25 10.27
CA ASP A 154 -1.75 7.75 10.41
C ASP A 154 -2.11 6.72 9.30
N GLY A 155 -3.02 5.81 9.60
CA GLY A 155 -3.48 4.76 8.70
C GLY A 155 -4.16 3.60 9.42
N ASP A 156 -4.13 2.42 8.78
CA ASP A 156 -4.68 1.17 9.31
C ASP A 156 -3.60 0.20 9.86
N GLY A 157 -2.37 0.69 9.99
CA GLY A 157 -1.21 -0.08 10.41
C GLY A 157 -0.40 -0.67 9.26
N THR A 158 -0.96 -0.69 8.05
CA THR A 158 -0.29 -1.06 6.81
C THR A 158 -0.40 0.09 5.80
N VAL A 159 -1.62 0.39 5.38
CA VAL A 159 -1.91 1.43 4.40
C VAL A 159 -1.88 2.81 5.08
N ASN A 160 -1.00 3.69 4.59
CA ASN A 160 -0.99 5.10 5.03
C ASN A 160 -2.30 5.79 4.62
N LEU A 161 -2.77 6.71 5.47
CA LEU A 161 -4.01 7.45 5.25
C LEU A 161 -4.03 8.21 3.91
N GLU A 162 -2.90 8.78 3.51
CA GLU A 162 -2.74 9.51 2.23
C GLU A 162 -3.10 8.60 1.04
N SER A 163 -2.66 7.35 1.07
CA SER A 163 -2.91 6.37 0.00
C SER A 163 -4.38 5.93 0.00
N ALA A 164 -4.94 5.68 1.18
CA ALA A 164 -6.34 5.31 1.33
C ALA A 164 -7.32 6.42 0.89
N LEU A 165 -6.91 7.68 0.98
CA LEU A 165 -7.73 8.82 0.55
C LEU A 165 -7.69 9.08 -0.96
N GLN A 166 -6.92 8.32 -1.75
CA GLN A 166 -6.85 8.53 -3.20
C GLN A 166 -8.22 8.47 -3.88
N CYS A 167 -9.13 7.61 -3.43
CA CYS A 167 -10.45 7.52 -4.05
C CYS A 167 -11.33 8.76 -3.80
N GLN A 168 -11.00 9.62 -2.83
CA GLN A 168 -11.65 10.92 -2.66
C GLN A 168 -11.51 11.78 -3.92
N THR A 169 -10.40 11.63 -4.64
CA THR A 169 -10.15 12.37 -5.89
C THR A 169 -11.14 12.02 -7.00
N TRP A 170 -11.83 10.87 -6.89
CA TRP A 170 -12.82 10.41 -7.87
C TRP A 170 -14.25 10.91 -7.60
N CYS A 171 -14.55 11.47 -6.42
CA CYS A 171 -15.91 11.92 -6.07
C CYS A 171 -16.55 12.87 -7.10
N ASN A 172 -15.74 13.68 -7.78
CA ASN A 172 -16.20 14.66 -8.78
C ASN A 172 -15.66 14.35 -10.19
N ARG A 173 -15.21 13.12 -10.45
CA ARG A 173 -14.63 12.71 -11.74
C ARG A 173 -15.44 11.64 -12.46
N GLN A 174 -16.48 11.10 -11.83
CA GLN A 174 -17.39 10.12 -12.42
C GLN A 174 -18.84 10.45 -12.08
N GLU A 175 -19.78 9.99 -12.92
CA GLU A 175 -21.22 10.17 -12.69
C GLU A 175 -21.73 9.35 -11.49
N HIS A 176 -21.17 8.15 -11.31
CA HIS A 176 -21.56 7.25 -10.23
C HIS A 176 -21.01 7.72 -8.88
N PRO A 177 -21.76 7.55 -7.77
CA PRO A 177 -21.35 8.07 -6.47
C PRO A 177 -20.12 7.35 -5.91
N VAL A 178 -19.27 8.11 -5.20
CA VAL A 178 -18.16 7.60 -4.40
C VAL A 178 -18.44 7.90 -2.93
N ALA A 179 -18.63 6.85 -2.13
CA ALA A 179 -18.85 6.94 -0.70
C ALA A 179 -17.56 6.66 0.07
N LEU A 180 -17.18 7.55 0.98
CA LEU A 180 -16.04 7.36 1.89
C LEU A 180 -16.54 6.95 3.27
N GLN A 181 -15.90 5.93 3.85
CA GLN A 181 -16.21 5.41 5.18
C GLN A 181 -14.91 5.15 5.94
N ALA A 182 -14.54 6.09 6.82
CA ALA A 182 -13.47 5.87 7.77
C ALA A 182 -13.88 4.78 8.80
N LEU A 183 -12.91 3.97 9.20
CA LEU A 183 -13.03 2.92 10.22
C LEU A 183 -12.00 3.20 11.34
N PRO A 184 -12.31 4.10 12.28
CA PRO A 184 -11.36 4.48 13.32
C PRO A 184 -10.94 3.29 14.18
N GLY A 185 -9.63 3.15 14.38
CA GLY A 185 -9.00 2.06 15.13
C GLY A 185 -9.06 0.70 14.45
N SER A 186 -9.54 0.60 13.21
CA SER A 186 -9.59 -0.67 12.49
C SER A 186 -8.25 -0.97 11.82
N GLU A 187 -7.57 -2.01 12.30
CA GLU A 187 -6.33 -2.49 11.69
C GLU A 187 -6.59 -3.18 10.34
N HIS A 188 -5.57 -3.17 9.48
CA HIS A 188 -5.59 -3.63 8.09
C HIS A 188 -6.25 -5.00 7.85
N ILE A 189 -5.92 -6.01 8.67
CA ILE A 189 -6.48 -7.36 8.56
C ILE A 189 -7.76 -7.46 9.38
N GLU A 190 -7.76 -6.88 10.59
CA GLU A 190 -8.90 -6.92 11.51
C GLU A 190 -10.17 -6.30 10.90
N MET A 191 -10.03 -5.35 9.97
CA MET A 191 -11.17 -4.71 9.30
C MET A 191 -12.07 -5.72 8.59
N LEU A 192 -11.53 -6.87 8.14
CA LEU A 192 -12.31 -7.92 7.45
C LEU A 192 -13.30 -8.63 8.38
N ALA A 193 -13.01 -8.68 9.68
CA ALA A 193 -13.86 -9.29 10.70
C ALA A 193 -14.55 -8.26 11.60
N ASN A 194 -14.26 -6.97 11.41
CA ASN A 194 -14.81 -5.89 12.21
C ASN A 194 -16.34 -5.77 12.03
N ALA A 195 -17.08 -5.70 13.14
CA ALA A 195 -18.53 -5.64 13.12
C ALA A 195 -19.07 -4.41 12.37
N SER A 196 -18.39 -3.27 12.44
CA SER A 196 -18.76 -2.05 11.71
C SER A 196 -18.59 -2.24 10.20
N THR A 197 -17.49 -2.85 9.76
CA THR A 197 -17.28 -3.21 8.34
C THR A 197 -18.35 -4.16 7.84
N LEU A 198 -18.63 -5.24 8.57
CA LEU A 198 -19.64 -6.22 8.19
C LEU A 198 -21.05 -5.62 8.20
N THR A 199 -21.35 -4.72 9.14
CA THR A 199 -22.63 -3.99 9.18
C THR A 199 -22.79 -3.06 7.98
N TYR A 200 -21.72 -2.35 7.60
CA TYR A 200 -21.72 -1.51 6.41
C TYR A 200 -21.96 -2.35 5.15
N LEU A 201 -21.21 -3.44 4.99
CA LEU A 201 -21.35 -4.36 3.86
C LEU A 201 -22.77 -4.94 3.78
N LYS A 202 -23.34 -5.35 4.91
CA LYS A 202 -24.72 -5.85 4.97
C LYS A 202 -25.73 -4.82 4.46
N ARG A 203 -25.59 -3.55 4.88
CA ARG A 203 -26.46 -2.46 4.43
C ARG A 203 -26.35 -2.23 2.92
N VAL A 204 -25.13 -2.30 2.39
CA VAL A 204 -24.87 -2.13 0.96
C VAL A 204 -25.50 -3.27 0.15
N LEU A 205 -25.42 -4.52 0.65
CA LEU A 205 -25.92 -5.70 -0.05
C LEU A 205 -27.44 -5.88 0.02
N LEU A 206 -28.03 -5.58 1.18
CA LEU A 206 -29.43 -5.94 1.49
C LEU A 206 -30.35 -4.72 1.54
N GLY A 207 -29.81 -3.51 1.42
CA GLY A 207 -30.55 -2.29 1.69
C GLY A 207 -30.65 -1.98 3.20
N PRO A 208 -31.34 -0.87 3.55
CA PRO A 208 -31.58 -0.47 4.94
C PRO A 208 -32.45 -1.47 5.72
#